data_AF-A0A951AME4-F1
#
_entry.id   AF-A0A951AME4-F1
#
_cell.length_a   1.000
_cell.length_b   1.000
_cell.length_c   1.000
_cell.angle_alpha   90.00
_cell.angle_beta   90.00
_cell.angle_gamma   90.00
#
_symmetry.space_group_name_H-M   'P 1'
#
loop_
_entity.id
_entity.type
_entity.pdbx_description
1 polymer ?
#
loop_
_entity_poly.entity_id
_entity_poly.type
_entity_poly.pdbx_seq_one_letter_code
_entity_poly.pdbx_strand_id
1 'polypeptide(L)'
;MSYSHDLGNGQRLLVQNDGDKTQLALSSGDSGQQQSQSTAFNTGRWSKPPELFRTAEHLILRLESKSAVEFIGVQGNQIKSMQREPDLKDAQRLALEESDENIEPMKPMERMEPMKPMEPMRPIKPMR
;
A
#
# COMPACT_ATOMS: atom_id res chain seq x y z
N MET A 1 -9.09 -10.92 -1.58
CA MET A 1 -10.17 -10.16 -0.89
C MET A 1 -9.66 -8.74 -0.74
N SER A 2 -10.46 -7.75 -1.11
CA SER A 2 -10.05 -6.35 -1.09
C SER A 2 -11.10 -5.51 -0.38
N TYR A 3 -10.64 -4.55 0.41
CA TYR A 3 -11.46 -3.63 1.17
C TYR A 3 -10.87 -2.23 1.13
N SER A 4 -11.72 -1.21 1.17
CA SER A 4 -11.29 0.18 1.18
C SER A 4 -12.04 0.99 2.23
N HIS A 5 -11.44 2.11 2.64
CA HIS A 5 -12.11 3.10 3.48
C HIS A 5 -11.54 4.49 3.21
N ASP A 6 -12.45 5.46 3.07
CA ASP A 6 -12.09 6.87 2.96
C ASP A 6 -11.79 7.44 4.34
N LEU A 7 -10.57 7.95 4.52
CA LEU A 7 -10.10 8.53 5.79
C LEU A 7 -10.48 10.00 5.96
N GLY A 8 -11.14 10.58 4.95
CA GLY A 8 -11.40 12.01 4.82
C GLY A 8 -10.21 12.77 4.25
N ASN A 9 -10.40 14.05 3.94
CA ASN A 9 -9.35 14.95 3.42
C ASN A 9 -8.64 14.43 2.15
N GLY A 10 -9.36 13.70 1.28
CA GLY A 10 -8.78 13.12 0.06
C GLY A 10 -7.83 11.95 0.30
N GLN A 11 -7.77 11.40 1.53
CA GLN A 11 -6.99 10.23 1.85
C GLN A 11 -7.86 8.96 1.86
N ARG A 12 -7.34 7.88 1.28
CA ARG A 12 -8.02 6.59 1.18
C ARG A 12 -7.06 5.45 1.52
N LEU A 13 -7.58 4.48 2.28
CA LEU A 13 -6.90 3.24 2.61
C LEU A 13 -7.48 2.11 1.77
N LEU A 14 -6.63 1.36 1.08
CA LEU A 14 -6.97 0.12 0.40
C LEU A 14 -6.21 -1.02 1.07
N VAL A 15 -6.91 -2.11 1.39
CA VAL A 15 -6.39 -3.29 2.07
C VAL A 15 -6.75 -4.51 1.26
N GLN A 16 -5.76 -5.28 0.86
CA GLN A 16 -5.95 -6.46 0.03
C GLN A 16 -5.24 -7.67 0.63
N ASN A 17 -5.93 -8.81 0.64
CA ASN A 17 -5.35 -10.12 0.85
C ASN A 17 -5.19 -10.84 -0.48
N ASP A 18 -3.94 -11.11 -0.83
CA ASP A 18 -3.51 -11.88 -2.00
C ASP A 18 -2.79 -13.15 -1.53
N GLY A 19 -3.57 -14.22 -1.37
CA GLY A 19 -3.07 -15.48 -0.83
C GLY A 19 -2.62 -15.33 0.62
N ASP A 20 -1.31 -15.45 0.85
CA ASP A 20 -0.70 -15.34 2.18
C ASP A 20 -0.19 -13.92 2.49
N LYS A 21 -0.31 -13.00 1.53
CA LYS A 21 0.16 -11.63 1.68
C LYS A 21 -0.99 -10.68 1.89
N THR A 22 -0.82 -9.76 2.83
CA THR A 22 -1.66 -8.59 2.97
C THR A 22 -0.94 -7.36 2.43
N GLN A 23 -1.53 -6.69 1.45
CA GLN A 23 -1.06 -5.44 0.88
C GLN A 23 -1.93 -4.30 1.41
N LEU A 24 -1.31 -3.25 1.92
CA LEU A 24 -1.98 -2.00 2.26
C LEU A 24 -1.47 -0.93 1.32
N ALA A 25 -2.37 -0.16 0.73
CA ALA A 25 -2.06 1.05 0.01
C ALA A 25 -2.75 2.25 0.65
N LEU A 26 -2.00 3.33 0.81
CA LEU A 26 -2.50 4.60 1.30
C LEU A 26 -2.33 5.61 0.18
N SER A 27 -3.43 6.13 -0.32
CA SER A 27 -3.45 7.19 -1.32
C SER A 27 -3.93 8.49 -0.69
N SER A 28 -3.30 9.60 -1.07
CA SER A 28 -3.72 10.95 -0.73
C SER A 28 -3.76 11.77 -2.01
N GLY A 29 -4.89 12.41 -2.27
CA GLY A 29 -5.10 13.27 -3.43
C GLY A 29 -5.39 14.70 -3.01
N ASP A 30 -4.45 15.61 -3.29
CA ASP A 30 -4.73 17.02 -3.46
C ASP A 30 -4.80 17.35 -4.96
N SER A 31 -5.43 18.46 -5.31
CA SER A 31 -5.65 18.93 -6.69
C SER A 31 -4.31 19.09 -7.45
N GLY A 32 -3.80 18.01 -8.05
CA GLY A 32 -2.62 18.05 -8.92
C GLY A 32 -1.74 16.81 -8.89
N GLN A 33 -1.57 16.11 -7.75
CA GLN A 33 -0.75 14.90 -7.67
C GLN A 33 -1.28 13.91 -6.62
N GLN A 34 -1.59 12.69 -7.05
CA GLN A 34 -1.99 11.59 -6.19
C GLN A 34 -0.72 10.89 -5.66
N GLN A 35 -0.38 11.12 -4.40
CA GLN A 35 0.69 10.37 -3.74
C GLN A 35 0.12 9.06 -3.22
N SER A 36 0.70 7.95 -3.66
CA SER A 36 0.32 6.61 -3.20
C SER A 36 1.56 5.90 -2.68
N GLN A 37 1.39 5.20 -1.57
CA GLN A 37 2.37 4.26 -1.04
C GLN A 37 1.71 2.92 -0.80
N SER A 38 2.45 1.84 -0.97
CA SER A 38 1.97 0.51 -0.63
C SER A 38 3.02 -0.28 0.16
N THR A 39 2.56 -1.19 1.01
CA THR A 39 3.41 -2.07 1.81
C THR A 39 2.75 -3.43 1.92
N ALA A 40 3.55 -4.49 1.82
CA ALA A 40 3.08 -5.86 1.90
C ALA A 40 3.62 -6.56 3.16
N PHE A 41 2.78 -7.38 3.77
CA PHE A 41 3.05 -8.17 4.97
C PHE A 41 2.69 -9.63 4.71
N ASN A 42 3.42 -10.57 5.30
CA ASN A 42 3.08 -11.99 5.24
C ASN A 42 2.21 -12.33 6.45
N THR A 43 0.89 -12.29 6.26
CA THR A 43 -0.10 -12.43 7.34
C THR A 43 -0.91 -13.73 7.23
N GLY A 44 -0.68 -14.49 6.16
CA GLY A 44 -1.54 -15.59 5.74
C GLY A 44 -2.87 -15.14 5.15
N ARG A 45 -3.65 -16.12 4.67
CA ARG A 45 -5.01 -15.91 4.18
C ARG A 45 -5.96 -15.54 5.32
N TRP A 46 -6.73 -14.48 5.14
CA TRP A 46 -7.71 -14.07 6.14
C TRP A 46 -8.82 -15.10 6.32
N SER A 47 -9.25 -15.29 7.56
CA SER A 47 -10.38 -16.16 7.92
C SER A 47 -11.69 -15.37 8.09
N LYS A 48 -11.59 -14.04 8.27
CA LYS A 48 -12.70 -13.10 8.41
C LYS A 48 -12.37 -11.76 7.75
N PRO A 49 -13.36 -10.91 7.44
CA PRO A 49 -13.10 -9.54 7.00
C PRO A 49 -12.21 -8.79 8.01
N PRO A 50 -11.28 -7.95 7.54
CA PRO A 50 -10.44 -7.13 8.40
C PRO A 50 -11.27 -6.11 9.20
N GLU A 51 -10.74 -5.68 10.33
CA GLU A 51 -11.38 -4.67 11.17
C GLU A 51 -10.47 -3.44 11.27
N LEU A 52 -11.02 -2.26 11.01
CA LEU A 52 -10.30 -0.99 11.10
C LEU A 52 -10.75 -0.23 12.35
N PHE A 53 -9.78 0.25 13.11
CA PHE A 53 -9.99 1.04 14.31
C PHE A 53 -9.26 2.38 14.20
N ARG A 54 -9.87 3.42 14.74
CA ARG A 54 -9.28 4.75 14.87
C ARG A 54 -9.06 5.07 16.35
N THR A 55 -7.82 5.31 16.72
CA THR A 55 -7.45 5.85 18.04
C THR A 55 -7.23 7.36 17.94
N ALA A 56 -6.88 7.99 19.07
CA ALA A 56 -6.50 9.39 19.09
C ALA A 56 -5.22 9.68 18.25
N GLU A 57 -4.35 8.69 18.06
CA GLU A 57 -3.02 8.88 17.48
C GLU A 57 -2.86 8.30 16.07
N HIS A 58 -3.53 7.18 15.78
CA HIS A 58 -3.32 6.44 14.53
C HIS A 58 -4.49 5.49 14.21
N LEU A 59 -4.46 4.91 13.01
CA LEU A 59 -5.37 3.83 12.63
C LEU A 59 -4.72 2.49 12.92
N ILE A 60 -5.53 1.51 13.27
CA ILE A 60 -5.11 0.14 13.56
C ILE A 60 -5.97 -0.80 12.73
N LEU A 61 -5.33 -1.57 11.88
CA LEU A 61 -5.94 -2.65 11.14
C LEU A 61 -5.71 -3.96 11.91
N ARG A 62 -6.79 -4.63 12.32
CA ARG A 62 -6.78 -5.97 12.89
C ARG A 62 -7.07 -6.98 11.78
N LEU A 63 -6.18 -7.94 11.64
CA LEU A 63 -6.25 -9.01 10.66
C LEU A 63 -6.35 -10.34 11.39
N GLU A 64 -7.31 -11.17 10.99
CA GLU A 64 -7.47 -12.51 11.54
C GLU A 64 -7.26 -13.53 10.42
N SER A 65 -6.22 -14.35 10.55
CA SER A 65 -5.96 -15.49 9.69
C SER A 65 -6.30 -16.79 10.43
N LYS A 66 -6.11 -17.95 9.79
CA LYS A 66 -6.26 -19.25 10.47
C LYS A 66 -5.18 -19.49 11.53
N SER A 67 -4.02 -18.86 11.38
CA SER A 67 -2.82 -19.11 12.19
C SER A 67 -2.59 -18.08 13.27
N ALA A 68 -3.00 -16.81 13.07
CA ALA A 68 -2.70 -15.73 14.00
C ALA A 68 -3.69 -14.56 13.87
N VAL A 69 -3.66 -13.69 14.89
CA VAL A 69 -4.21 -12.33 14.82
C VAL A 69 -3.03 -11.38 14.72
N GLU A 70 -3.08 -10.47 13.75
CA GLU A 70 -2.02 -9.49 13.49
C GLU A 70 -2.58 -8.08 13.48
N PHE A 71 -1.74 -7.13 13.88
CA PHE A 71 -2.09 -5.71 13.94
C PHE A 71 -1.13 -4.90 13.08
N ILE A 72 -1.68 -4.01 12.26
CA ILE A 72 -0.91 -3.08 11.43
C ILE A 72 -1.34 -1.66 11.78
N GLY A 73 -0.39 -0.84 12.18
CA GLY A 73 -0.61 0.58 12.46
C GLY A 73 -0.40 1.43 11.20
N VAL A 74 -1.30 2.41 11.01
CA VAL A 74 -1.17 3.44 9.98
C VAL A 74 -1.16 4.81 10.67
N GLN A 75 -0.02 5.51 10.60
CA GLN A 75 0.16 6.84 11.20
C GLN A 75 0.70 7.82 10.17
N GLY A 76 -0.09 8.85 9.84
CA GLY A 76 0.22 9.75 8.74
C GLY A 76 0.41 8.97 7.44
N ASN A 77 1.58 9.08 6.82
CA ASN A 77 1.98 8.30 5.65
C ASN A 77 2.92 7.14 6.01
N GLN A 78 2.76 6.48 7.17
CA GLN A 78 3.57 5.32 7.54
C GLN A 78 2.68 4.12 7.84
N ILE A 79 3.05 2.97 7.29
CA ILE A 79 2.35 1.69 7.49
C ILE A 79 3.34 0.70 8.11
N LYS A 80 3.03 0.17 9.30
CA LYS A 80 3.95 -0.73 10.02
C LYS A 80 3.19 -1.84 10.75
N SER A 81 3.74 -3.05 10.71
CA SER A 81 3.28 -4.15 11.57
C SER A 81 3.59 -3.83 13.05
N MET A 82 2.66 -4.18 13.94
CA MET A 82 2.78 -3.98 15.37
C MET A 82 3.22 -5.29 16.04
N GLN A 83 4.23 -5.21 16.91
CA GLN A 83 4.75 -6.39 17.63
C GLN A 83 3.88 -6.79 18.84
N ARG A 84 2.99 -5.89 19.29
CA ARG A 84 2.13 -6.08 20.45
C ARG A 84 0.70 -5.67 20.09
N GLU A 85 -0.24 -6.33 20.72
CA GLU A 85 -1.66 -5.96 20.64
C GLU A 85 -1.85 -4.54 21.22
N PRO A 86 -2.47 -3.63 20.46
CA PRO A 86 -2.75 -2.28 20.93
C PRO A 86 -3.96 -2.24 21.87
N ASP A 87 -4.03 -1.21 22.72
CA ASP A 87 -5.25 -0.94 23.48
C ASP A 87 -6.32 -0.33 22.56
N LEU A 88 -7.45 -1.02 22.44
CA LEU A 88 -8.58 -0.65 21.58
C LEU A 88 -9.82 -0.22 22.38
N LYS A 89 -9.74 -0.09 23.71
CA LYS A 89 -10.92 0.20 24.56
C LYS A 89 -11.69 1.45 24.15
N ASP A 90 -10.97 2.51 23.82
CA ASP A 90 -11.54 3.81 23.43
C ASP A 90 -11.46 4.04 21.91
N ALA A 91 -11.14 3.01 21.13
CA ALA A 91 -10.99 3.14 19.68
C ALA A 91 -12.35 3.10 18.98
N GLN A 92 -12.52 4.00 18.01
CA GLN A 92 -13.69 3.97 17.14
C GLN A 92 -13.51 2.92 16.05
N ARG A 93 -14.44 1.98 15.93
CA ARG A 93 -14.46 1.05 14.79
C ARG A 93 -14.95 1.76 13.53
N LEU A 94 -14.18 1.64 12.45
CA LEU A 94 -14.48 2.17 11.14
C LEU A 94 -14.96 1.04 10.21
N ALA A 95 -15.91 1.35 9.33
CA ALA A 95 -16.47 0.38 8.38
C ALA A 95 -15.58 0.27 7.14
N LEU A 96 -14.97 -0.90 6.94
CA LEU A 96 -14.30 -1.22 5.68
C LEU A 96 -15.34 -1.66 4.66
N GLU A 97 -15.31 -1.06 3.47
CA GLU A 97 -16.17 -1.43 2.34
C GLU A 97 -15.46 -2.43 1.44
N GLU A 98 -16.15 -3.48 1.01
CA GLU A 98 -15.59 -4.41 0.02
C GLU A 98 -15.33 -3.66 -1.28
N SER A 99 -14.19 -3.93 -1.90
CA SER A 99 -13.75 -3.24 -3.11
C SER A 99 -13.24 -4.26 -4.12
N ASP A 100 -13.54 -4.03 -5.40
CA ASP A 100 -12.95 -4.79 -6.52
C ASP A 100 -11.56 -4.25 -6.92
N GLU A 101 -11.10 -3.17 -6.28
CA GLU A 101 -9.80 -2.59 -6.55
C GLU A 101 -8.68 -3.55 -6.10
N ASN A 102 -7.64 -3.63 -6.93
CA ASN A 102 -6.48 -4.46 -6.71
C ASN A 102 -5.23 -3.56 -6.68
N ILE A 103 -4.44 -3.71 -5.62
CA ILE A 103 -3.10 -3.17 -5.54
C ILE A 103 -2.25 -3.98 -6.51
N GLU A 104 -2.04 -3.44 -7.71
CA GLU A 104 -1.22 -4.12 -8.70
C GLU A 104 0.18 -4.38 -8.13
N PRO A 105 0.68 -5.63 -8.18
CA PRO A 105 2.05 -5.91 -7.82
C PRO A 105 2.95 -5.13 -8.78
N MET A 106 3.82 -4.27 -8.25
CA MET A 106 4.81 -3.58 -9.07
C MET A 106 5.60 -4.64 -9.85
N LYS A 107 5.43 -4.66 -11.17
CA LYS A 107 6.23 -5.54 -12.03
C LYS A 107 7.69 -5.17 -11.84
N PRO A 108 8.60 -6.16 -11.66
CA PRO A 108 10.03 -5.87 -11.70
C PRO A 108 10.32 -5.13 -13.00
N MET A 109 10.95 -3.94 -12.93
CA MET A 109 11.42 -3.29 -14.15
C MET A 109 12.35 -4.27 -14.86
N GLU A 110 12.01 -4.63 -16.09
CA GLU A 110 12.93 -5.39 -16.93
C GLU A 110 14.24 -4.60 -17.02
N ARG A 111 15.37 -5.29 -16.81
CA ARG A 111 16.71 -4.70 -16.96
C ARG A 111 16.77 -4.06 -18.34
N MET A 112 16.86 -2.73 -18.39
CA MET A 112 17.21 -2.05 -19.63
C MET A 112 18.55 -2.63 -20.11
N GLU A 113 18.56 -3.22 -21.30
CA GLU A 113 19.80 -3.69 -21.89
C GLU A 113 20.78 -2.51 -22.03
N PRO A 114 22.08 -2.73 -21.83
CA PRO A 114 23.08 -1.68 -22.00
C PRO A 114 22.96 -1.08 -23.40
N MET A 115 22.68 0.23 -23.49
CA MET A 115 22.70 0.91 -24.79
C MET A 115 24.09 0.77 -25.41
N LYS A 116 24.13 0.30 -26.66
CA LYS A 116 25.39 0.23 -27.42
C LYS A 116 25.99 1.64 -27.54
N PRO A 117 27.32 1.79 -27.39
CA PRO A 117 27.96 3.08 -27.59
C PRO A 117 27.66 3.57 -29.00
N MET A 118 27.15 4.80 -29.13
CA MET A 118 27.02 5.44 -30.44
C MET A 118 28.41 5.70 -31.01
N GLU A 119 28.62 5.33 -32.26
CA GLU A 119 29.86 5.62 -32.96
C GLU A 119 30.07 7.14 -33.06
N PRO A 120 31.32 7.63 -32.93
CA PRO A 120 31.60 9.05 -33.04
C PRO A 120 31.20 9.57 -34.42
N MET A 121 30.30 10.54 -34.45
CA MET A 121 29.92 11.24 -35.68
C MET A 121 31.17 11.87 -36.30
N ARG A 122 31.47 11.47 -37.54
CA ARG A 122 32.59 12.05 -38.29
C ARG A 122 32.35 13.55 -38.51
N PRO A 123 33.40 14.38 -38.43
CA PRO A 123 33.26 15.82 -38.67
C PRO A 123 32.69 16.09 -40.06
N ILE A 124 31.59 16.85 -40.10
CA ILE A 124 31.05 17.40 -41.34
C ILE A 124 32.08 18.41 -41.85
N LYS A 125 32.71 18.12 -43.00
CA LYS A 125 33.59 19.08 -43.65
C LYS A 125 32.75 20.28 -44.11
N PRO A 126 33.17 21.52 -43.84
CA PRO A 126 32.50 22.68 -44.40
C PRO A 126 32.64 22.65 -45.92
N MET A 127 31.51 22.73 -46.63
CA MET A 127 31.51 22.99 -48.07
C MET A 127 31.98 24.43 -48.28
N ARG A 128 33.00 24.60 -49.12
CA ARG A 128 33.39 25.91 -49.67
C ARG A 128 32.55 26.24 -50.88
#